data_AF-A0A2P2LK93-F1
#
_entry.id   AF-A0A2P2LK93-F1
#
_cell.length_a   1.000
_cell.length_b   1.000
_cell.length_c   1.000
_cell.angle_alpha   90.00
_cell.angle_beta   90.00
_cell.angle_gamma   90.00
#
_symmetry.space_group_name_H-M   'P 1'
#
loop_
_entity.id
_entity.type
_entity.pdbx_description
1 polymer ?
#
loop_
_entity_poly.entity_id
_entity_poly.type
_entity_poly.pdbx_seq_one_letter_code
_entity_poly.pdbx_strand_id
1 'polypeptide(L)'
;MELDEVPLDDKAKRMRDLLSSFYSPDPSTVSGNSSKYASLDAINSTSFNADQYMNFLMQKSNLEGLLQRHVEMAAEIKNLDTDLQMLVYENYNKFISATDTIKRMNNNIVGMEANMEQLLDRIMSVQSRSDGVNTSLFEKREHIEKLHHTRNLLRKVQISSSVEKSSSYTIYQLGLESVLNQRHMLMQSDSILVQCQSLRYMGIHHSRTVSEHLKMQ
;
A
#
# COMPACT_ATOMS: atom_id res chain seq x y z
N MET A 1 22.87 11.41 -6.32
CA MET A 1 21.87 12.48 -6.45
C MET A 1 21.74 13.08 -5.07
N GLU A 2 22.59 14.06 -4.76
CA GLU A 2 22.67 14.74 -3.46
C GLU A 2 21.40 15.58 -3.28
N LEU A 3 20.64 15.30 -2.23
CA LEU A 3 19.52 16.13 -1.80
C LEU A 3 20.10 17.27 -0.96
N ASP A 4 20.35 18.39 -1.62
CA ASP A 4 20.73 19.65 -1.00
C ASP A 4 19.49 20.22 -0.28
N GLU A 5 19.21 19.69 0.91
CA GLU A 5 18.23 20.24 1.87
C GLU A 5 18.80 21.54 2.43
N VAL A 6 18.64 22.64 1.68
CA VAL A 6 18.93 23.98 2.17
C VAL A 6 18.07 24.23 3.42
N PRO A 7 18.67 24.44 4.61
CA PRO A 7 17.93 24.56 5.86
C PRO A 7 16.89 25.69 5.78
N LEU A 8 15.66 25.40 6.23
CA LEU A 8 14.51 26.33 6.26
C LEU A 8 14.84 27.72 6.83
N ASP A 9 15.87 27.82 7.69
CA ASP A 9 16.34 29.06 8.30
C ASP A 9 16.94 30.04 7.29
N ASP A 10 17.60 29.58 6.23
CA ASP A 10 18.20 30.44 5.21
C ASP A 10 17.14 31.18 4.40
N LYS A 11 16.01 30.51 4.10
CA LYS A 11 14.87 31.12 3.43
C LYS A 11 14.20 32.16 4.32
N ALA A 12 14.00 31.84 5.60
CA ALA A 12 13.40 32.76 6.57
C ALA A 12 14.29 33.98 6.82
N LYS A 13 15.62 33.80 6.82
CA LYS A 13 16.60 34.88 6.95
C LYS A 13 16.60 35.79 5.71
N ARG A 14 16.64 35.22 4.50
CA ARG A 14 16.52 35.99 3.24
C ARG A 14 15.22 36.79 3.16
N MET A 15 14.10 36.20 3.61
CA MET A 15 12.82 36.91 3.66
C MET A 15 12.85 38.06 4.67
N ARG A 16 13.45 37.88 5.84
CA ARG A 16 13.60 38.96 6.83
C ARG A 16 14.49 40.09 6.31
N ASP A 17 15.62 39.78 5.68
CA ASP A 17 16.53 40.79 5.12
C ASP A 17 15.86 41.57 3.98
N LEU A 18 15.10 40.87 3.12
CA LEU A 18 14.33 41.50 2.05
C LEU A 18 13.26 42.45 2.60
N LEU A 19 12.46 41.99 3.57
CA LEU A 19 11.44 42.82 4.21
C LEU A 19 12.08 43.99 4.96
N SER A 20 13.21 43.78 5.63
CA SER A 20 13.95 44.86 6.30
C SER A 20 14.39 45.93 5.30
N SER A 21 14.82 45.56 4.09
CA SER A 21 15.19 46.51 3.05
C SER A 21 14.01 47.39 2.60
N PHE A 22 12.79 46.83 2.53
CA PHE A 22 11.59 47.57 2.11
C PHE A 22 10.94 48.42 3.21
N TYR A 23 11.09 48.02 4.48
CA TYR A 23 10.37 48.64 5.61
C TYR A 23 11.29 49.31 6.63
N SER A 24 12.62 49.32 6.43
CA SER A 24 13.49 50.12 7.28
C SER A 24 13.16 51.60 7.09
N PRO A 25 12.95 52.37 8.18
CA PRO A 25 12.76 53.81 8.07
C PRO A 25 14.00 54.41 7.42
N ASP A 26 13.81 55.08 6.28
CA ASP A 26 14.86 55.90 5.69
C ASP A 26 15.32 56.91 6.75
N PRO A 27 16.63 57.00 7.09
CA PRO A 27 17.15 57.96 8.06
C PRO A 27 16.81 59.42 7.70
N SER A 28 16.36 59.68 6.47
CA SER A 28 15.77 60.95 6.03
C SER A 28 14.47 61.33 6.77
N THR A 29 13.81 60.40 7.44
CA THR A 29 12.51 60.63 8.13
C THR A 29 12.62 60.90 9.64
N VAL A 30 13.81 60.76 10.24
CA VAL A 30 13.99 60.88 11.71
C VAL A 30 14.97 62.01 12.12
N SER A 31 15.64 62.68 11.19
CA SER A 31 16.51 63.82 11.53
C SER A 31 15.73 65.14 11.59
N GLY A 32 14.88 65.27 12.60
CA GLY A 32 14.08 66.47 12.87
C GLY A 32 14.82 67.58 13.60
N ASN A 33 16.12 67.83 13.36
CA ASN A 33 16.84 68.97 13.94
C ASN A 33 18.20 69.27 13.24
N SER A 34 18.20 70.02 12.13
CA SER A 34 19.24 71.02 11.81
C SER A 34 19.10 71.56 10.37
N SER A 35 18.62 72.80 10.25
CA SER A 35 18.94 73.80 9.22
C SER A 35 17.75 74.74 9.07
N LYS A 36 17.90 76.01 9.47
CA LYS A 36 16.93 77.10 9.25
C LYS A 36 16.76 77.48 7.77
N TYR A 37 17.27 76.65 6.86
CA TYR A 37 17.01 76.68 5.44
C TYR A 37 16.77 75.24 4.99
N ALA A 38 15.63 74.67 5.39
CA ALA A 38 14.99 73.71 4.48
C ALA A 38 14.90 74.47 3.15
N SER A 39 15.59 73.96 2.12
CA SER A 39 15.68 74.60 0.81
C SER A 39 14.32 75.19 0.48
N LEU A 40 14.21 76.51 0.24
CA LEU A 40 12.90 77.13 -0.02
C LEU A 40 12.18 76.47 -1.21
N ASP A 41 12.88 75.68 -2.04
CA ASP A 41 12.36 74.83 -3.12
C ASP A 41 11.76 73.48 -2.69
N ALA A 42 11.78 73.11 -1.40
CA ALA A 42 11.31 71.82 -0.90
C ALA A 42 9.78 71.77 -0.72
N ILE A 43 9.06 71.72 -1.85
CA ILE A 43 7.58 71.70 -1.90
C ILE A 43 6.93 70.50 -1.20
N ASN A 44 7.65 69.39 -1.04
CA ASN A 44 7.17 68.16 -0.41
C ASN A 44 7.39 68.11 1.12
N SER A 45 7.89 69.19 1.73
CA SER A 45 8.13 69.26 3.16
C SER A 45 6.85 69.51 3.95
N THR A 46 6.71 68.89 5.12
CA THR A 46 5.58 69.11 6.04
C THR A 46 5.51 70.54 6.59
N SER A 47 6.59 71.31 6.48
CA SER A 47 6.66 72.73 6.85
C SER A 47 6.61 73.68 5.65
N PHE A 48 6.13 73.22 4.48
CA PHE A 48 6.02 74.05 3.29
C PHE A 48 5.10 75.26 3.51
N ASN A 49 5.58 76.44 3.11
CA ASN A 49 4.81 77.68 3.16
C ASN A 49 4.71 78.27 1.74
N ALA A 50 3.49 78.26 1.19
CA ALA A 50 3.22 78.68 -0.18
C ALA A 50 3.56 80.17 -0.43
N ASP A 51 3.29 81.04 0.54
CA ASP A 51 3.55 82.48 0.40
C ASP A 51 5.06 82.78 0.33
N GLN A 52 5.86 82.14 1.19
CA GLN A 52 7.33 82.28 1.15
C GLN A 52 7.93 81.71 -0.13
N TYR A 53 7.44 80.55 -0.59
CA TYR A 53 7.85 79.94 -1.85
C TYR A 53 7.52 80.84 -3.04
N MET A 54 6.32 81.41 -3.08
CA MET A 54 5.88 82.29 -4.17
C MET A 54 6.68 83.60 -4.20
N ASN A 55 6.91 84.22 -3.04
CA ASN A 55 7.75 85.42 -2.94
C ASN A 55 9.19 85.15 -3.42
N PHE A 56 9.74 83.99 -3.06
CA PHE A 56 11.05 83.56 -3.53
C PHE A 56 11.08 83.34 -5.05
N LEU A 57 10.06 82.69 -5.61
CA LEU A 57 9.93 82.48 -7.06
C LEU A 57 9.82 83.79 -7.83
N MET A 58 9.01 84.74 -7.35
CA MET A 58 8.86 86.07 -7.95
C MET A 58 10.16 86.88 -7.95
N GLN A 59 11.02 86.72 -6.93
CA GLN A 59 12.32 87.39 -6.88
C GLN A 59 13.37 86.74 -7.77
N LYS A 60 13.27 85.42 -8.01
CA LYS A 60 14.31 84.62 -8.67
C LYS A 60 14.04 84.32 -10.15
N SER A 61 12.78 84.36 -10.58
CA SER A 61 12.36 84.01 -11.96
C SER A 61 11.75 85.20 -12.70
N ASN A 62 11.90 85.21 -14.02
CA ASN A 62 11.20 86.14 -14.90
C ASN A 62 9.79 85.59 -15.24
N LEU A 63 8.95 86.41 -15.89
CA LEU A 63 7.57 86.02 -16.22
C LEU A 63 7.48 84.72 -17.04
N GLU A 64 8.40 84.51 -17.98
CA GLU A 64 8.45 83.30 -18.81
C GLU A 64 8.74 82.06 -17.97
N GLY A 65 9.71 82.14 -17.06
CA GLY A 65 10.02 81.05 -16.12
C GLY A 65 8.86 80.74 -15.17
N LEU A 66 8.12 81.77 -14.74
CA LEU A 66 6.94 81.58 -13.90
C LEU A 66 5.80 80.90 -14.67
N LEU A 67 5.59 81.25 -15.94
CA LEU A 67 4.58 80.64 -16.81
C LEU A 67 4.93 79.18 -17.12
N GLN A 68 6.20 78.90 -17.43
CA GLN A 68 6.70 77.54 -17.61
C GLN A 68 6.49 76.69 -16.34
N ARG A 69 6.82 77.24 -15.17
CA ARG A 69 6.62 76.54 -13.89
C ARG A 69 5.14 76.25 -13.61
N HIS A 70 4.24 77.16 -13.96
CA HIS A 70 2.80 76.93 -13.86
C HIS A 70 2.35 75.77 -14.77
N VAL A 71 2.81 75.73 -16.02
CA VAL A 71 2.48 74.64 -16.96
C VAL A 71 2.99 73.30 -16.45
N GLU A 72 4.23 73.24 -15.96
CA GLU A 72 4.80 72.03 -15.37
C GLU A 72 4.00 71.55 -14.16
N MET A 73 3.66 72.46 -13.25
CA MET A 73 2.90 72.13 -12.05
C MET A 73 1.49 71.63 -12.38
N ALA A 74 0.83 72.23 -13.37
CA ALA A 74 -0.47 71.77 -13.86
C ALA A 74 -0.39 70.35 -14.46
N ALA A 75 0.70 70.05 -15.18
CA ALA A 75 0.94 68.70 -15.71
C ALA A 75 1.23 67.70 -14.59
N GLU A 76 2.03 68.08 -13.58
CA GLU A 76 2.36 67.25 -12.42
C GLU A 76 1.10 66.91 -11.60
N ILE A 77 0.23 67.89 -11.34
CA ILE A 77 -1.06 67.68 -10.65
C ILE A 77 -1.90 66.63 -11.39
N LYS A 78 -1.99 66.73 -12.72
CA LYS A 78 -2.78 65.79 -13.54
C LYS A 78 -2.17 64.38 -13.53
N ASN A 79 -0.85 64.28 -13.59
CA ASN A 79 -0.16 62.99 -13.53
C ASN A 79 -0.38 62.33 -12.17
N LEU A 80 -0.24 63.08 -11.07
CA LEU A 80 -0.50 62.58 -9.72
C LEU A 80 -1.94 62.10 -9.53
N ASP A 81 -2.93 62.80 -10.10
CA ASP A 81 -4.32 62.34 -10.08
C ASP A 81 -4.50 61.02 -10.84
N THR A 82 -3.85 60.90 -12.01
CA THR A 82 -3.87 59.67 -12.81
C THR A 82 -3.21 58.51 -12.07
N ASP A 83 -2.07 58.75 -11.42
CA ASP A 83 -1.35 57.76 -10.63
C ASP A 83 -2.16 57.32 -9.40
N LEU A 84 -2.83 58.25 -8.73
CA LEU A 84 -3.73 57.96 -7.63
C LEU A 84 -4.89 57.07 -8.09
N GLN A 85 -5.53 57.39 -9.21
CA GLN A 85 -6.61 56.58 -9.78
C GLN A 85 -6.12 55.17 -10.15
N MET A 86 -4.93 55.07 -10.75
CA MET A 86 -4.31 53.78 -11.10
C MET A 86 -4.04 52.94 -9.84
N LEU A 87 -3.49 53.55 -8.79
CA LEU A 87 -3.22 52.86 -7.52
C LEU A 87 -4.50 52.32 -6.90
N VAL A 88 -5.56 53.14 -6.87
CA VAL A 88 -6.88 52.75 -6.37
C VAL A 88 -7.44 51.58 -7.17
N TYR A 89 -7.37 51.64 -8.50
CA TYR A 89 -7.85 50.56 -9.38
C TYR A 89 -7.09 49.24 -9.15
N GLU A 90 -5.76 49.30 -9.13
CA GLU A 90 -4.90 48.14 -8.87
C GLU A 90 -5.19 47.53 -7.50
N ASN A 91 -5.42 48.38 -6.49
CA ASN A 91 -5.70 47.93 -5.13
C ASN A 91 -7.09 47.27 -5.03
N TYR A 92 -8.13 47.86 -5.63
CA TYR A 92 -9.46 47.24 -5.71
C TYR A 92 -9.44 45.91 -6.46
N ASN A 93 -8.73 45.82 -7.59
CA ASN A 93 -8.59 44.57 -8.32
C ASN A 93 -7.94 43.47 -7.49
N LYS A 94 -6.91 43.81 -6.68
CA LYS A 94 -6.28 42.88 -5.74
C LYS A 94 -7.26 42.42 -4.67
N PHE A 95 -8.08 43.31 -4.12
CA PHE A 95 -9.11 42.95 -3.13
C PHE A 95 -10.21 42.06 -3.70
N ILE A 96 -10.67 42.35 -4.92
CA ILE A 96 -11.65 41.52 -5.63
C ILE A 96 -11.05 40.12 -5.85
N SER A 97 -9.83 40.04 -6.37
CA SER A 97 -9.13 38.78 -6.63
C SER A 97 -8.89 37.96 -5.34
N ALA A 98 -8.53 38.62 -4.24
CA ALA A 98 -8.39 38.00 -2.94
C ALA A 98 -9.73 37.45 -2.44
N THR A 99 -10.81 38.24 -2.56
CA THR A 99 -12.17 37.83 -2.18
C THR A 99 -12.64 36.63 -3.00
N ASP A 100 -12.39 36.61 -4.31
CA ASP A 100 -12.74 35.48 -5.17
C ASP A 100 -11.93 34.22 -4.84
N THR A 101 -10.66 34.39 -4.46
CA THR A 101 -9.83 33.29 -3.99
C THR A 101 -10.38 32.69 -2.69
N ILE A 102 -10.81 33.52 -1.74
CA ILE A 102 -11.47 33.07 -0.52
C ILE A 102 -12.77 32.32 -0.83
N LYS A 103 -13.61 32.83 -1.75
CA LYS A 103 -14.84 32.13 -2.19
C LYS A 103 -14.54 30.76 -2.78
N ARG A 104 -13.55 30.66 -3.68
CA ARG A 104 -13.13 29.36 -4.24
C ARG A 104 -12.62 28.41 -3.16
N MET A 105 -11.82 28.91 -2.22
CA MET A 105 -11.32 28.12 -1.10
C MET A 105 -12.48 27.57 -0.26
N ASN A 106 -13.46 28.39 0.07
CA ASN A 106 -14.64 27.97 0.83
C ASN A 106 -15.46 26.89 0.11
N ASN A 107 -15.74 27.08 -1.18
CA ASN A 107 -16.48 26.09 -1.97
C ASN A 107 -15.75 24.74 -2.04
N ASN A 108 -14.43 24.75 -2.18
CA ASN A 108 -13.63 23.53 -2.18
C ASN A 108 -13.67 22.82 -0.82
N ILE A 109 -13.56 23.56 0.29
CA ILE A 109 -13.63 22.99 1.65
C ILE A 109 -14.99 22.36 1.91
N VAL A 110 -16.08 23.06 1.57
CA VAL A 110 -17.46 22.53 1.74
C VAL A 110 -17.67 21.29 0.87
N GLY A 111 -17.18 21.28 -0.38
CA GLY A 111 -17.24 20.09 -1.23
C GLY A 111 -16.39 18.93 -0.72
N MET A 112 -15.30 19.20 -0.01
CA MET A 112 -14.39 18.19 0.53
C MET A 112 -15.00 17.39 1.67
N GLU A 113 -15.80 18.01 2.54
CA GLU A 113 -16.51 17.33 3.63
C GLU A 113 -17.47 16.26 3.08
N ALA A 114 -18.30 16.63 2.10
CA ALA A 114 -19.22 15.69 1.44
C ALA A 114 -18.47 14.54 0.73
N ASN A 115 -17.33 14.83 0.09
CA ASN A 115 -16.49 13.80 -0.53
C ASN A 115 -15.88 12.85 0.51
N MET A 116 -15.49 13.36 1.68
CA MET A 116 -14.94 12.56 2.78
C MET A 116 -16.00 11.63 3.37
N GLU A 117 -17.23 12.11 3.54
CA GLU A 117 -18.37 11.31 3.99
C GLU A 117 -18.69 10.19 2.99
N GLN A 118 -18.76 10.50 1.69
CA GLN A 118 -18.92 9.48 0.64
C GLN A 118 -17.78 8.46 0.62
N LEU A 119 -16.55 8.87 0.89
CA LEU A 119 -15.40 7.97 0.97
C LEU A 119 -15.53 7.02 2.17
N LEU A 120 -15.92 7.54 3.34
CA LEU A 120 -16.16 6.74 4.53
C LEU A 120 -17.24 5.68 4.29
N ASP A 121 -18.36 6.08 3.68
CA ASP A 121 -19.43 5.15 3.30
C ASP A 121 -18.95 4.03 2.36
N ARG A 122 -18.12 4.38 1.37
CA ARG A 122 -17.52 3.38 0.47
C ARG A 122 -16.59 2.43 1.20
N ILE A 123 -15.76 2.94 2.13
CA ILE A 123 -14.86 2.11 2.95
C ILE A 123 -15.69 1.16 3.83
N MET A 124 -16.75 1.66 4.49
CA MET A 124 -17.64 0.84 5.30
C MET A 124 -18.34 -0.23 4.46
N SER A 125 -18.79 0.11 3.25
CA SER A 125 -19.38 -0.83 2.30
C SER A 125 -18.40 -1.91 1.86
N VAL A 126 -17.15 -1.54 1.54
CA VAL A 126 -16.08 -2.48 1.19
C VAL A 126 -15.76 -3.39 2.37
N GLN A 127 -15.65 -2.84 3.58
CA GLN A 127 -15.39 -3.60 4.80
C GLN A 127 -16.50 -4.63 5.05
N SER A 128 -17.76 -4.20 5.04
CA SER A 128 -18.93 -5.08 5.21
C SER A 128 -18.95 -6.21 4.17
N ARG A 129 -18.69 -5.88 2.90
CA ARG A 129 -18.63 -6.89 1.83
C ARG A 129 -17.44 -7.84 2.00
N SER A 130 -16.29 -7.34 2.45
CA SER A 130 -15.11 -8.15 2.77
C SER A 130 -15.39 -9.12 3.91
N ASP A 131 -16.04 -8.66 4.98
CA ASP A 131 -16.42 -9.48 6.12
C ASP A 131 -17.43 -10.57 5.71
N GLY A 132 -18.39 -10.23 4.84
CA GLY A 132 -19.31 -11.20 4.24
C GLY A 132 -18.61 -12.28 3.42
N VAL A 133 -17.65 -11.89 2.56
CA VAL A 133 -16.83 -12.84 1.79
C VAL A 133 -15.99 -13.72 2.73
N ASN A 134 -15.36 -13.12 3.73
CA ASN A 134 -14.50 -13.85 4.66
C ASN A 134 -15.30 -14.88 5.48
N THR A 135 -16.49 -14.51 5.93
CA THR A 135 -17.41 -15.43 6.63
C THR A 135 -17.80 -16.60 5.73
N SER A 136 -18.21 -16.33 4.49
CA SER A 136 -18.55 -17.37 3.52
C SER A 136 -17.37 -18.31 3.23
N LEU A 137 -16.17 -17.76 3.03
CA LEU A 137 -14.97 -18.59 2.82
C LEU A 137 -14.61 -19.42 4.05
N PHE A 138 -14.80 -18.89 5.25
CA PHE A 138 -14.58 -19.62 6.50
C PHE A 138 -15.50 -20.84 6.60
N GLU A 139 -16.80 -20.67 6.35
CA GLU A 139 -17.77 -21.77 6.31
C GLU A 139 -17.38 -22.83 5.28
N LYS A 140 -17.00 -22.41 4.05
CA LYS A 140 -16.57 -23.35 3.01
C LYS A 140 -15.31 -24.12 3.42
N ARG A 141 -14.33 -23.47 4.07
CA ARG A 141 -13.12 -24.15 4.59
C ARG A 141 -13.48 -25.18 5.65
N GLU A 142 -14.39 -24.85 6.57
CA GLU A 142 -14.85 -25.79 7.60
C GLU A 142 -15.53 -27.03 6.97
N HIS A 143 -16.36 -26.83 5.94
CA HIS A 143 -16.96 -27.95 5.20
C HIS A 143 -15.92 -28.81 4.48
N ILE A 144 -14.90 -28.20 3.87
CA ILE A 144 -13.80 -28.93 3.23
C ILE A 144 -13.03 -29.76 4.26
N GLU A 145 -12.72 -29.21 5.44
CA GLU A 145 -12.06 -29.94 6.52
C GLU A 145 -12.89 -31.15 6.99
N LYS A 146 -14.21 -30.98 7.16
CA LYS A 146 -15.12 -32.09 7.51
C LYS A 146 -15.11 -33.20 6.44
N LEU A 147 -15.14 -32.83 5.15
CA LEU A 147 -15.04 -33.78 4.04
C LEU A 147 -13.68 -34.48 4.00
N HIS A 148 -12.60 -33.75 4.21
CA HIS A 148 -11.25 -34.30 4.26
C HIS A 148 -11.10 -35.29 5.43
N HIS A 149 -11.61 -34.95 6.61
CA HIS A 149 -11.68 -35.85 7.76
C HIS A 149 -12.44 -37.15 7.43
N THR A 150 -13.64 -37.02 6.86
CA THR A 150 -14.47 -38.16 6.45
C THR A 150 -13.76 -39.04 5.42
N ARG A 151 -13.15 -38.44 4.39
CA ARG A 151 -12.35 -39.16 3.39
C ARG A 151 -11.20 -39.92 4.02
N ASN A 152 -10.51 -39.33 5.00
CA ASN A 152 -9.39 -39.97 5.68
C ASN A 152 -9.85 -41.17 6.53
N LEU A 153 -11.00 -41.06 7.20
CA LEU A 153 -11.61 -42.19 7.89
C LEU A 153 -11.99 -43.32 6.91
N LEU A 154 -12.65 -42.99 5.80
CA LEU A 154 -12.99 -43.96 4.76
C LEU A 154 -11.74 -44.65 4.20
N ARG A 155 -10.66 -43.91 3.95
CA ARG A 155 -9.38 -44.48 3.51
C ARG A 155 -8.80 -45.44 4.56
N LYS A 156 -8.84 -45.09 5.85
CA LYS A 156 -8.37 -45.98 6.94
C LYS A 156 -9.19 -47.29 6.98
N VAL A 157 -10.52 -47.20 6.86
CA VAL A 157 -11.41 -48.37 6.83
C VAL A 157 -11.14 -49.22 5.58
N GLN A 158 -10.95 -48.60 4.43
CA GLN A 158 -10.66 -49.31 3.18
C GLN A 158 -9.32 -50.04 3.23
N ILE A 159 -8.29 -49.43 3.82
CA ILE A 159 -7.00 -50.10 4.05
C ILE A 159 -7.18 -51.29 5.00
N SER A 160 -7.87 -51.11 6.12
CA SER A 160 -8.10 -52.17 7.12
C SER A 160 -8.83 -53.37 6.50
N SER A 161 -9.91 -53.12 5.76
CA SER A 161 -10.66 -54.18 5.06
C SER A 161 -9.86 -54.87 3.95
N SER A 162 -8.97 -54.15 3.25
CA SER A 162 -8.08 -54.74 2.24
C SER A 162 -7.05 -55.67 2.87
N VAL A 163 -6.48 -55.26 4.03
CA VAL A 163 -5.54 -56.07 4.82
C VAL A 163 -6.21 -57.32 5.37
N GLU A 164 -7.42 -57.21 5.93
CA GLU A 164 -8.19 -58.36 6.44
C GLU A 164 -8.47 -59.40 5.35
N LYS A 165 -8.90 -58.97 4.16
CA LYS A 165 -9.11 -59.87 3.02
C LYS A 165 -7.83 -60.58 2.62
N SER A 166 -6.72 -59.85 2.48
CA SER A 166 -5.42 -60.43 2.11
C SER A 166 -4.93 -61.45 3.15
N SER A 167 -5.10 -61.15 4.44
CA SER A 167 -4.78 -62.09 5.52
C SER A 167 -5.68 -63.33 5.45
N SER A 168 -6.99 -63.17 5.26
CA SER A 168 -7.91 -64.28 5.10
C SER A 168 -7.51 -65.20 3.93
N TYR A 169 -7.22 -64.63 2.75
CA TYR A 169 -6.76 -65.40 1.58
C TYR A 169 -5.45 -66.15 1.85
N THR A 170 -4.45 -65.53 2.50
CA THR A 170 -3.18 -66.20 2.82
C THR A 170 -3.37 -67.35 3.81
N ILE A 171 -4.22 -67.18 4.83
CA ILE A 171 -4.57 -68.26 5.77
C ILE A 171 -5.25 -69.43 5.03
N TYR A 172 -6.20 -69.15 4.13
CA TYR A 172 -6.84 -70.19 3.32
C TYR A 172 -5.84 -70.95 2.43
N GLN A 173 -4.91 -70.25 1.78
CA GLN A 173 -3.88 -70.86 0.93
C GLN A 173 -2.93 -71.76 1.74
N LEU A 174 -2.41 -71.27 2.86
CA LEU A 174 -1.56 -72.05 3.77
C LEU A 174 -2.30 -73.30 4.30
N GLY A 175 -3.60 -73.17 4.60
CA GLY A 175 -4.44 -74.30 5.00
C GLY A 175 -4.57 -75.36 3.90
N LEU A 176 -4.81 -74.93 2.66
CA LEU A 176 -4.92 -75.83 1.51
C LEU A 176 -3.59 -76.57 1.23
N GLU A 177 -2.48 -75.85 1.30
CA GLU A 177 -1.13 -76.40 1.11
C GLU A 177 -0.80 -77.45 2.18
N SER A 178 -1.13 -77.18 3.45
CA SER A 178 -0.98 -78.14 4.54
C SER A 178 -1.76 -79.43 4.30
N VAL A 179 -3.02 -79.33 3.86
CA VAL A 179 -3.88 -80.50 3.57
C VAL A 179 -3.33 -81.30 2.38
N LEU A 180 -2.88 -80.63 1.31
CA LEU A 180 -2.24 -81.27 0.16
C LEU A 180 -0.97 -82.02 0.57
N ASN A 181 -0.14 -81.39 1.41
CA ASN A 181 1.11 -81.99 1.89
C ASN A 181 0.82 -83.23 2.77
N GLN A 182 -0.20 -83.15 3.63
CA GLN A 182 -0.63 -84.29 4.45
C GLN A 182 -1.18 -85.44 3.60
N ARG A 183 -1.94 -85.15 2.54
CA ARG A 183 -2.41 -86.17 1.58
C ARG A 183 -1.24 -86.81 0.82
N HIS A 184 -0.26 -86.02 0.39
CA HIS A 184 0.95 -86.54 -0.26
C HIS A 184 1.72 -87.50 0.65
N MET A 185 1.90 -87.14 1.93
CA MET A 185 2.51 -88.00 2.95
C MET A 185 1.74 -89.32 3.13
N LEU A 186 0.40 -89.29 3.19
CA LEU A 186 -0.42 -90.51 3.30
C LEU A 186 -0.26 -91.42 2.08
N MET A 187 -0.33 -90.86 0.86
CA MET A 187 -0.12 -91.62 -0.38
C MET A 187 1.27 -92.29 -0.42
N GLN A 188 2.30 -91.60 0.07
CA GLN A 188 3.64 -92.16 0.16
C GLN A 188 3.71 -93.30 1.18
N SER A 189 3.04 -93.16 2.34
CA SER A 189 2.96 -94.23 3.33
C SER A 189 2.22 -95.47 2.82
N ASP A 190 1.12 -95.28 2.08
CA ASP A 190 0.37 -96.37 1.44
C ASP A 190 1.21 -97.08 0.37
N SER A 191 1.96 -96.32 -0.44
CA SER A 191 2.88 -96.87 -1.44
C SER A 191 3.97 -97.73 -0.81
N ILE A 192 4.57 -97.27 0.30
CA ILE A 192 5.56 -98.05 1.06
C ILE A 192 4.92 -99.33 1.61
N LEU A 193 3.71 -99.27 2.14
CA LEU A 193 3.00 -100.44 2.67
C LEU A 193 2.76 -101.50 1.59
N VAL A 194 2.31 -101.09 0.40
CA VAL A 194 2.11 -101.98 -0.76
C VAL A 194 3.43 -102.61 -1.17
N GLN A 195 4.53 -101.85 -1.20
CA GLN A 195 5.85 -102.37 -1.56
C GLN A 195 6.35 -103.39 -0.53
N CYS A 196 6.14 -103.15 0.77
CA CYS A 196 6.44 -104.11 1.84
C CYS A 196 5.59 -105.40 1.72
N GLN A 197 4.30 -105.29 1.36
CA GLN A 197 3.43 -106.45 1.13
C GLN A 197 3.89 -107.27 -0.08
N SER A 198 4.27 -106.61 -1.18
CA SER A 198 4.81 -107.27 -2.39
C SER A 198 6.11 -108.04 -2.09
N LEU A 199 7.06 -107.41 -1.39
CA LEU A 199 8.30 -108.06 -0.96
C LEU A 199 8.03 -109.26 -0.05
N ARG A 200 7.04 -109.16 0.86
CA ARG A 200 6.61 -110.29 1.70
C ARG A 200 6.06 -111.44 0.85
N TYR A 201 5.23 -111.16 -0.15
CA TYR A 201 4.67 -112.19 -1.03
C TYR A 201 5.75 -112.90 -1.86
N MET A 202 6.69 -112.14 -2.44
CA MET A 202 7.85 -112.66 -3.15
C MET A 202 8.77 -113.50 -2.24
N GLY A 203 9.00 -113.05 -1.00
CA GLY A 203 9.79 -113.80 0.00
C GLY A 203 9.14 -115.13 0.38
N ILE A 204 7.82 -115.17 0.57
CA ILE A 204 7.08 -116.41 0.83
C ILE A 204 7.19 -117.36 -0.37
N HIS A 205 7.07 -116.86 -1.60
CA HIS A 205 7.21 -117.68 -2.80
C HIS A 205 8.63 -118.22 -2.98
N HIS A 206 9.65 -117.38 -2.76
CA HIS A 206 11.06 -117.79 -2.84
C HIS A 206 11.41 -118.86 -1.77
N SER A 207 10.93 -118.67 -0.54
CA SER A 207 11.10 -119.68 0.54
C SER A 207 10.41 -121.00 0.20
N ARG A 208 9.25 -120.95 -0.48
CA ARG A 208 8.54 -122.14 -0.98
C ARG A 208 9.33 -122.85 -2.08
N THR A 209 9.90 -122.11 -3.04
CA THR A 209 10.75 -122.68 -4.10
C THR A 209 12.03 -123.31 -3.55
N VAL A 210 12.69 -122.68 -2.57
CA VAL A 210 13.88 -123.23 -1.91
C VAL A 210 13.54 -124.50 -1.11
N SER A 211 12.40 -124.53 -0.42
CA SER A 211 11.90 -125.71 0.29
C SER A 211 11.55 -126.87 -0.64
N GLU A 212 10.98 -126.58 -1.82
CA GLU A 212 10.74 -127.58 -2.87
C GLU A 212 12.04 -128.08 -3.49
N HIS A 213 13.05 -127.22 -3.65
CA HIS A 213 14.36 -127.60 -4.18
C HIS A 213 15.18 -128.48 -3.20
N LEU A 214 15.02 -128.26 -1.88
CA LEU A 214 15.64 -129.07 -0.82
C LEU A 214 14.96 -130.43 -0.58
N LYS A 215 13.70 -130.61 -1.04
CA LYS A 215 13.00 -131.91 -1.00
C LYS A 215 13.29 -132.82 -2.20
N MET A 216 13.96 -132.31 -3.23
CA MET A 216 14.37 -133.08 -4.42
C MET A 216 15.83 -133.58 -4.36
N GLN A 217 16.44 -133.61 -3.17
CA GLN A 217 17.79 -134.12 -2.91
C GLN A 217 17.75 -135.14 -1.78
#